data_AF-A0AB37IIE0-F1
#
_entry.id   AF-A0AB37IIE0-F1
#
_cell.length_a   1.000
_cell.length_b   1.000
_cell.length_c   1.000
_cell.angle_alpha   90.00
_cell.angle_beta   90.00
_cell.angle_gamma   90.00
#
_symmetry.space_group_name_H-M   'P 1'
#
loop_
_entity.id
_entity.type
_entity.pdbx_description
1 polymer ?
#
loop_
_entity_poly.entity_id
_entity_poly.type
_entity_poly.pdbx_seq_one_letter_code
_entity_poly.pdbx_strand_id
1 'polypeptide(L)'
;MLQAGIKGLVVAPITSSPRYYQDINNPLLVQIKQKTNNQGNLLYNSTIRIDQLRYISRSRILKRHGLISDGAKLDEISLKISQYLTPFLLKQMEEDIAESKQKAKEDVEKLNEQIKLLQEENFRLKELNRRSQEGL
;
A
#
# COMPACT_ATOMS: atom_id res chain seq x y z
N MET A 1 -5.58 -15.30 23.94
CA MET A 1 -4.38 -15.87 23.27
C MET A 1 -3.93 -14.89 22.20
N LEU A 2 -2.86 -14.12 22.45
CA LEU A 2 -2.26 -13.21 21.45
C LEU A 2 -1.19 -13.99 20.69
N GLN A 3 -1.30 -14.07 19.36
CA GLN A 3 -0.36 -14.79 18.48
C GLN A 3 1.10 -14.40 18.77
N ALA A 4 1.92 -15.41 19.04
CA ALA A 4 3.38 -15.29 19.10
C ALA A 4 3.92 -14.89 17.72
N GLY A 5 4.84 -13.92 17.66
CA GLY A 5 5.54 -13.51 16.44
C GLY A 5 5.28 -12.07 15.94
N ILE A 6 4.13 -11.48 16.25
CA ILE A 6 3.86 -10.09 15.85
C ILE A 6 4.59 -9.12 16.81
N LYS A 7 5.49 -8.28 16.29
CA LYS A 7 6.30 -7.34 17.09
C LYS A 7 5.56 -6.02 17.44
N GLY A 8 4.50 -5.69 16.71
CA GLY A 8 3.75 -4.45 16.89
C GLY A 8 2.42 -4.45 16.15
N LEU A 9 1.64 -3.40 16.34
CA LEU A 9 0.28 -3.26 15.81
C LEU A 9 0.10 -1.89 15.18
N VAL A 10 -0.73 -1.82 14.14
CA VAL A 10 -1.27 -0.56 13.65
C VAL A 10 -2.45 -0.17 14.52
N VAL A 11 -2.45 1.08 15.01
CA VAL A 11 -3.49 1.60 15.88
C VAL A 11 -3.97 2.96 15.39
N ALA A 12 -5.26 3.23 15.60
CA ALA A 12 -5.84 4.54 15.44
C ALA A 12 -6.07 5.17 16.84
N PRO A 13 -5.58 6.39 17.10
CA PRO A 13 -5.81 7.08 18.37
C PRO A 13 -7.29 7.38 18.60
N ILE A 14 -7.68 7.48 19.88
CA ILE A 14 -9.03 7.85 20.29
C ILE A 14 -8.95 9.12 21.15
N THR A 15 -9.86 10.07 20.92
CA THR A 15 -9.99 11.30 21.72
C THR A 15 -11.44 11.53 22.10
N SER A 16 -11.70 12.02 23.33
CA SER A 16 -13.01 12.50 23.77
C SER A 16 -13.24 13.98 23.46
N SER A 17 -12.26 14.65 22.85
CA SER A 17 -12.30 16.08 22.56
C SER A 17 -11.87 16.36 21.11
N PRO A 18 -12.69 15.97 20.11
CA PRO A 18 -12.35 16.15 18.70
C PRO A 18 -12.26 17.63 18.30
N ARG A 19 -13.01 18.52 18.98
CA ARG A 19 -13.08 19.96 18.67
C ARG A 19 -11.76 20.73 18.83
N TYR A 20 -10.82 20.23 19.62
CA TYR A 20 -9.50 20.85 19.75
C TYR A 20 -8.64 20.71 18.49
N TYR A 21 -9.05 19.85 17.55
CA TYR A 21 -8.32 19.55 16.31
C TYR A 21 -9.22 19.86 15.10
N GLN A 22 -9.57 21.13 14.95
CA GLN A 22 -9.99 21.89 13.75
C GLN A 22 -10.88 21.32 12.62
N ASP A 23 -11.31 20.06 12.56
CA ASP A 23 -12.23 19.61 11.51
C ASP A 23 -13.34 18.71 12.06
N ILE A 24 -14.46 19.33 12.44
CA ILE A 24 -15.72 18.61 12.72
C ILE A 24 -16.20 17.85 11.47
N ASN A 25 -15.73 18.26 10.28
CA ASN A 25 -16.09 17.68 8.98
C ASN A 25 -15.06 16.71 8.41
N ASN A 26 -14.01 16.35 9.16
CA ASN A 26 -13.01 15.42 8.64
C ASN A 26 -13.66 14.03 8.41
N PRO A 27 -13.70 13.54 7.16
CA PRO A 27 -14.38 12.29 6.82
C PRO A 27 -13.73 11.06 7.46
N LEU A 28 -12.48 11.18 7.93
CA LEU A 28 -11.70 10.11 8.55
C LEU A 28 -11.95 9.98 10.06
N LEU A 29 -12.89 10.74 10.61
CA LEU A 29 -13.25 10.66 12.03
C LEU A 29 -14.41 9.68 12.24
N VAL A 30 -14.25 8.67 13.10
CA VAL A 30 -15.34 7.75 13.47
C VAL A 30 -15.83 8.08 14.87
N GLN A 31 -17.12 8.35 15.03
CA GLN A 31 -17.71 8.62 16.34
C GLN A 31 -18.06 7.33 17.09
N ILE A 32 -17.70 7.29 18.37
CA ILE A 32 -18.08 6.26 19.33
C ILE A 32 -18.93 6.91 20.42
N LYS A 33 -20.11 6.33 20.67
CA LYS A 33 -20.98 6.77 21.76
C LYS A 33 -20.49 6.21 23.09
N GLN A 34 -20.57 7.03 24.15
CA GLN A 34 -20.25 6.58 25.50
C GLN A 34 -21.12 5.41 25.95
N LYS A 35 -20.60 4.59 26.86
CA LYS A 35 -21.30 3.48 27.53
C LYS A 35 -22.02 2.50 26.59
N THR A 36 -21.54 2.39 25.36
CA THR A 36 -22.09 1.48 24.36
C THR A 36 -21.28 0.17 24.38
N ASN A 37 -21.91 -0.91 24.85
CA ASN A 37 -21.22 -2.18 25.17
C ASN A 37 -20.47 -2.78 23.99
N ASN A 38 -21.07 -2.79 22.80
CA ASN A 38 -20.47 -3.32 21.57
C ASN A 38 -19.57 -2.30 20.83
N GLN A 39 -19.34 -1.11 21.40
CA GLN A 39 -18.42 -0.10 20.88
C GLN A 39 -17.32 0.26 21.89
N GLY A 40 -16.91 -0.71 22.71
CA GLY A 40 -15.79 -0.56 23.64
C GLY A 40 -16.13 0.00 25.02
N ASN A 41 -17.40 0.34 25.27
CA ASN A 41 -17.90 0.83 26.57
C ASN A 41 -17.07 2.00 27.14
N LEU A 42 -16.76 2.99 26.30
CA LEU A 42 -15.97 4.16 26.71
C LEU A 42 -16.74 5.06 27.68
N LEU A 43 -16.04 5.70 28.60
CA LEU A 43 -16.65 6.59 29.61
C LEU A 43 -17.26 7.86 29.02
N TYR A 44 -16.73 8.34 27.90
CA TYR A 44 -17.12 9.59 27.24
C TYR A 44 -17.35 9.37 25.75
N ASN A 45 -18.15 10.24 25.14
CA ASN A 45 -18.29 10.27 23.69
C ASN A 45 -16.91 10.52 23.10
N SER A 46 -16.51 9.66 22.18
CA SER A 46 -15.14 9.60 21.69
C SER A 46 -15.11 9.55 20.18
N THR A 47 -13.94 9.81 19.62
CA THR A 47 -13.71 9.82 18.18
C THR A 47 -12.43 9.07 17.90
N ILE A 48 -12.50 8.07 17.02
CA ILE A 48 -11.33 7.40 16.45
C ILE A 48 -10.78 8.28 15.33
N ARG A 49 -9.48 8.53 15.37
CA ARG A 49 -8.74 9.34 14.39
C ARG A 49 -8.03 8.45 13.39
N ILE A 50 -8.69 8.15 12.26
CA ILE A 50 -8.10 7.34 11.19
C ILE A 50 -7.01 8.12 10.45
N ASP A 51 -7.11 9.45 10.42
CA ASP A 51 -6.08 10.37 9.93
C ASP A 51 -4.76 10.29 10.71
N GLN A 52 -4.74 9.65 11.89
CA GLN A 52 -3.56 9.50 12.76
C GLN A 52 -3.15 8.04 12.96
N LEU A 53 -3.44 7.17 12.00
CA LEU A 53 -2.98 5.78 12.02
C LEU A 53 -1.46 5.70 12.21
N ARG A 54 -1.03 4.81 13.10
CA ARG A 54 0.40 4.61 13.38
C ARG A 54 0.72 3.19 13.79
N TYR A 55 1.92 2.74 13.45
CA TYR A 55 2.49 1.52 13.99
C TYR A 55 3.06 1.77 15.39
N ILE A 56 2.75 0.89 16.34
CA ILE A 56 3.35 0.89 17.67
C ILE A 56 3.88 -0.50 18.02
N SER A 57 4.98 -0.54 18.77
CA SER A 57 5.44 -1.78 19.41
C SER A 57 4.38 -2.31 20.36
N ARG A 58 4.27 -3.65 20.48
CA ARG A 58 3.39 -4.29 21.46
C ARG A 58 3.70 -3.86 22.90
N SER A 59 4.95 -3.52 23.21
CA SER A 59 5.36 -3.03 24.53
C SER A 59 4.68 -1.72 24.94
N ARG A 60 4.11 -0.96 24.00
CA ARG A 60 3.36 0.28 24.29
C ARG A 60 1.90 0.04 24.66
N ILE A 61 1.43 -1.21 24.65
CA ILE A 61 0.06 -1.56 25.02
C ILE A 61 0.04 -1.84 26.53
N LEU A 62 -0.50 -0.90 27.30
CA LEU A 62 -0.52 -1.01 28.76
C LEU A 62 -1.64 -1.95 29.24
N LYS A 63 -2.85 -1.82 28.66
CA LYS A 63 -4.01 -2.63 29.02
C LYS A 63 -5.07 -2.62 27.95
N ARG A 64 -5.93 -3.65 27.95
CA ARG A 64 -7.15 -3.68 27.15
C ARG A 64 -8.27 -2.93 27.88
N HIS A 65 -8.90 -1.99 27.20
CA HIS A 65 -10.01 -1.20 27.76
C HIS A 65 -11.39 -1.75 27.41
N GLY A 66 -11.58 -2.20 26.17
CA GLY A 66 -12.87 -2.68 25.68
C GLY A 66 -12.71 -3.39 24.33
N LEU A 67 -13.83 -3.69 23.70
CA LEU A 67 -13.89 -4.24 22.35
C LEU A 67 -14.99 -3.55 21.55
N ILE A 68 -14.67 -3.16 20.31
CA ILE A 68 -15.68 -2.81 19.32
C ILE A 68 -16.05 -4.09 18.58
N SER A 69 -17.29 -4.52 18.74
CA SER A 69 -17.85 -5.73 18.10
C SER A 69 -19.13 -5.42 17.30
N ASP A 70 -19.53 -4.15 17.24
CA ASP A 70 -20.62 -3.67 16.40
C ASP A 70 -20.21 -3.72 14.91
N GLY A 71 -20.90 -4.55 14.13
CA GLY A 71 -20.58 -4.79 12.71
C GLY A 71 -20.62 -3.50 11.88
N ALA A 72 -21.70 -2.72 12.00
CA ALA A 72 -21.83 -1.46 11.25
C ALA A 72 -20.70 -0.46 11.61
N LYS A 73 -20.25 -0.47 12.86
CA LYS A 73 -19.13 0.38 13.30
C LYS A 73 -17.79 -0.12 12.75
N LEU A 74 -17.58 -1.42 12.70
CA LEU A 74 -16.39 -2.02 12.10
C LEU A 74 -16.32 -1.76 10.60
N ASP A 75 -17.47 -1.80 9.91
CA ASP A 75 -17.57 -1.46 8.48
C ASP A 75 -17.25 0.03 8.25
N GLU A 76 -17.78 0.92 9.09
CA GLU A 76 -17.46 2.36 9.04
C GLU A 76 -15.96 2.63 9.23
N ILE A 77 -15.33 1.95 10.21
CA ILE A 77 -13.88 2.04 10.45
C ILE A 77 -13.11 1.55 9.22
N SER A 78 -13.49 0.39 8.69
CA SER A 78 -12.82 -0.23 7.54
C SER A 78 -12.91 0.67 6.29
N LEU A 79 -14.09 1.22 6.01
CA LEU A 79 -14.30 2.16 4.91
C LEU A 79 -13.38 3.38 5.02
N LYS A 80 -13.29 3.99 6.21
CA LYS A 80 -12.47 5.18 6.42
C LYS A 80 -10.98 4.88 6.37
N ILE A 81 -10.55 3.70 6.81
CA ILE A 81 -9.15 3.25 6.62
C ILE A 81 -8.86 3.14 5.12
N SER A 82 -9.74 2.52 4.34
CA SER A 82 -9.58 2.42 2.89
C SER A 82 -9.49 3.82 2.26
N GLN A 83 -10.40 4.73 2.59
CA GLN A 83 -10.37 6.12 2.10
C GLN A 83 -9.05 6.83 2.42
N TYR A 84 -8.50 6.63 3.62
CA TYR A 84 -7.21 7.21 4.01
C TYR A 84 -6.04 6.63 3.21
N LEU A 85 -6.05 5.32 2.94
CA LEU A 85 -4.95 4.63 2.28
C LEU A 85 -5.00 4.72 0.75
N THR A 86 -6.18 4.87 0.14
CA THR A 86 -6.36 4.88 -1.31
C THR A 86 -5.41 5.84 -2.05
N PRO A 87 -5.24 7.12 -1.65
CA PRO A 87 -4.34 8.02 -2.38
C PRO A 87 -2.88 7.54 -2.39
N PHE A 88 -2.42 6.93 -1.30
CA PHE A 88 -1.06 6.38 -1.21
C PHE A 88 -0.90 5.15 -2.10
N LEU A 89 -1.90 4.26 -2.10
CA LEU A 89 -1.90 3.06 -2.94
C LEU A 89 -1.94 3.42 -4.43
N LEU A 90 -2.78 4.38 -4.82
CA LEU A 90 -2.85 4.85 -6.20
C LEU A 90 -1.52 5.45 -6.65
N LYS A 91 -0.90 6.30 -5.82
CA LYS A 91 0.41 6.86 -6.12
C LYS A 91 1.49 5.79 -6.29
N GLN A 92 1.54 4.80 -5.40
CA GLN A 92 2.48 3.67 -5.53
C GLN A 92 2.25 2.90 -6.84
N MET A 93 0.99 2.62 -7.19
CA MET A 93 0.67 1.94 -8.44
C MET A 93 1.10 2.74 -9.67
N GLU A 94 0.93 4.06 -9.66
CA GLU A 94 1.39 4.93 -10.74
C GLU A 94 2.92 4.90 -10.89
N GLU A 95 3.65 4.92 -9.78
CA GLU A 95 5.11 4.81 -9.76
C GLU A 95 5.58 3.44 -10.28
N ASP A 96 4.98 2.34 -9.83
CA ASP A 96 5.29 0.99 -10.28
C ASP A 96 5.03 0.81 -11.79
N ILE A 97 3.93 1.38 -12.30
CA ILE A 97 3.61 1.36 -13.74
C ILE A 97 4.65 2.15 -14.54
N ALA A 98 5.08 3.31 -14.03
CA ALA A 98 6.09 4.13 -14.69
C ALA A 98 7.44 3.41 -14.75
N GLU A 99 7.88 2.80 -13.65
CA GLU A 99 9.12 2.01 -13.57
C GLU A 99 9.06 0.81 -14.51
N SER A 100 7.94 0.07 -14.51
CA SER A 100 7.77 -1.08 -15.41
C SER A 100 7.80 -0.69 -16.89
N LYS A 101 7.20 0.45 -17.26
CA LYS A 101 7.24 0.96 -18.65
C LYS A 101 8.65 1.37 -19.06
N GLN A 102 9.37 2.04 -18.17
CA GLN A 102 10.75 2.46 -18.43
C GLN A 102 11.65 1.24 -18.64
N LYS A 103 11.55 0.23 -17.77
CA LYS A 103 12.30 -1.02 -17.91
C LYS A 103 11.98 -1.75 -19.21
N ALA A 104 10.70 -1.85 -19.56
CA ALA A 104 10.30 -2.48 -20.83
C ALA A 104 10.88 -1.74 -22.05
N LYS A 105 10.97 -0.40 -22.01
CA LYS A 105 11.59 0.39 -23.07
C LYS A 105 13.09 0.10 -23.20
N GLU A 106 13.82 0.08 -22.08
CA GLU A 106 15.24 -0.24 -22.05
C GLU A 106 15.54 -1.66 -22.54
N ASP A 107 14.69 -2.63 -22.18
CA ASP A 107 14.83 -4.01 -22.64
C ASP A 107 14.57 -4.13 -24.15
N VAL A 108 13.59 -3.40 -24.69
CA VAL A 108 13.34 -3.34 -26.14
C VAL A 108 14.51 -2.68 -26.88
N GLU A 109 15.09 -1.61 -26.35
CA GLU A 109 16.28 -0.97 -26.94
C GLU A 109 17.47 -1.93 -27.00
N LYS A 110 17.76 -2.64 -25.90
CA LYS A 110 18.83 -3.66 -25.86
C LYS A 110 18.59 -4.82 -26.83
N LEU A 111 17.35 -5.30 -26.93
CA LEU A 111 16.99 -6.36 -27.88
C LEU A 111 17.17 -5.91 -29.33
N ASN A 112 16.79 -4.67 -29.65
CA ASN A 112 16.98 -4.12 -30.99
C ASN A 112 18.47 -4.00 -31.36
N GLU A 113 19.32 -3.60 -30.42
CA GLU A 113 20.78 -3.58 -30.63
C GLU A 113 21.34 -4.99 -30.87
N GLN A 114 20.91 -5.98 -30.09
CA GLN A 114 21.32 -7.38 -30.30
C GLN A 114 20.86 -7.92 -31.66
N ILE A 115 19.62 -7.64 -32.07
CA ILE A 115 19.09 -8.03 -33.38
C ILE A 115 19.95 -7.44 -34.50
N LYS A 116 20.33 -6.17 -34.38
CA LYS A 116 21.19 -5.50 -35.38
C LYS A 116 22.55 -6.19 -35.50
N LEU A 117 23.20 -6.50 -34.38
CA LEU A 117 24.48 -7.22 -34.37
C LEU A 117 24.36 -8.61 -35.00
N LEU A 118 23.32 -9.36 -34.66
CA LEU A 118 23.06 -10.69 -35.23
C LEU A 118 22.75 -10.64 -36.73
N GLN A 119 22.08 -9.58 -37.21
CA GLN A 119 21.83 -9.36 -38.64
C GLN A 119 23.12 -9.08 -39.40
N GLU A 120 24.00 -8.23 -38.85
CA GLU A 120 25.32 -7.93 -39.42
C GLU A 120 26.20 -9.19 -39.49
N GLU A 121 26.20 -10.00 -38.44
CA GLU A 121 26.94 -11.26 -38.40
C GLU A 121 26.39 -12.30 -39.39
N ASN A 122 25.06 -12.45 -39.47
CA ASN A 122 24.42 -13.32 -40.47
C ASN A 122 24.77 -12.90 -41.90
N PHE A 123 24.81 -11.60 -42.17
CA PHE A 123 25.19 -11.09 -43.49
C PHE A 123 26.65 -11.47 -43.82
N ARG A 124 27.58 -11.28 -42.88
CA ARG A 124 28.99 -11.69 -43.06
C ARG A 124 29.15 -13.19 -43.30
N LEU A 125 28.43 -14.03 -42.55
CA LEU A 125 28.47 -15.48 -42.71
C LEU A 125 27.93 -15.94 -44.07
N LYS A 126 26.84 -15.31 -44.57
CA LYS A 126 26.31 -15.59 -45.91
C LYS A 126 27.30 -15.23 -47.02
N GLU A 127 27.96 -14.09 -46.91
CA GLU A 127 29.03 -13.68 -47.85
C GLU A 127 30.22 -14.66 -47.84
N LEU A 128 30.67 -15.08 -46.66
CA LEU A 128 31.73 -16.08 -46.51
C LEU A 128 31.35 -17.42 -47.17
N ASN A 129 30.14 -17.92 -46.93
CA ASN A 129 29.65 -19.14 -47.57
C ASN A 129 29.56 -19.02 -49.09
N ARG A 130 29.10 -17.88 -49.62
CA ARG A 130 29.01 -17.66 -51.06
C ARG A 130 30.38 -17.69 -51.74
N ARG A 131 31.37 -17.02 -51.15
CA ARG A 131 32.76 -17.04 -51.64
C ARG A 131 33.38 -18.43 -51.56
N SER A 132 33.02 -19.23 -50.56
CA SER A 132 33.48 -20.61 -50.44
C SER A 132 32.86 -21.55 -51.47
N GLN A 133 31.67 -21.23 -52.01
CA GLN A 133 31.01 -22.01 -53.07
C GLN A 133 31.45 -21.59 -54.48
N GLU A 134 31.84 -20.33 -54.68
CA GLU A 134 32.38 -19.81 -55.95
C GLU A 134 33.87 -20.17 -56.18
N GLY A 135 34.55 -20.74 -55.18
CA GLY A 135 35.97 -21.11 -55.20
C GLY A 135 36.27 -22.58 -55.52
N LEU A 136 35.30 -23.33 -56.06
CA LEU A 136 35.41 -24.71 -56.56
C LEU A 136 35.05 -24.74 -58.05
#